data_AF-A0A2S5G7C1-F1
#
_entry.id   AF-A0A2S5G7C1-F1
#
_cell.length_a   1.000
_cell.length_b   1.000
_cell.length_c   1.000
_cell.angle_alpha   90.00
_cell.angle_beta   90.00
_cell.angle_gamma   90.00
#
_symmetry.space_group_name_H-M   'P 1'
#
loop_
_entity.id
_entity.type
_entity.pdbx_description
1 polymer ?
#
loop_
_entity_poly.entity_id
_entity_poly.type
_entity_poly.pdbx_seq_one_letter_code
_entity_poly.pdbx_strand_id
1 'polypeptide(L)'
;MINEIIQFNLEEAVNSVYSNNALRKHFYDKKAKSKKSKGNLGTNQTKQLLDNMNVDWYKVEISGGGANRIITCMSRKEVATERQDNRKNNGKGQIPYEEVVRNLTLLYLNQDKDKPATITVSALAHKLGLMSDTLHIASKKITAKQQMAHYDNLVSKYKVGYSFFWHIVSKESKRIKDHLNSILTRMSRDGIIYYRDVTNAVVIEDKKKEPNPIDNVKAFQIKKMQANLREKHDITIVDIIYRSNHRNVLAYKEDEERYFNSLGIEYVYDAKIIGVIATDKEIENYMKDNLIIDFKLSHVENAKRLANNIQDQFYNKLLKAQDNSKLIEELGGRKKPEHSIFKGTEYELVMKDSQRLSYDAIAQAKVSRTYPIEYSEKLKAIQGVLEEE
;
A
#
# COMPACT_ATOMS: atom_id res chain seq x y z
N MET A 1 -35.19 -2.42 36.94
CA MET A 1 -33.79 -2.62 36.50
C MET A 1 -32.89 -2.29 37.67
N ILE A 2 -32.12 -3.28 38.14
CA ILE A 2 -31.09 -3.05 39.15
C ILE A 2 -29.96 -2.29 38.45
N ASN A 3 -29.65 -1.08 38.91
CA ASN A 3 -28.49 -0.32 38.45
C ASN A 3 -27.25 -0.96 39.08
N GLU A 4 -26.74 -2.03 38.49
CA GLU A 4 -25.47 -2.62 38.88
C GLU A 4 -24.35 -1.59 38.62
N ILE A 5 -23.62 -1.24 39.67
CA ILE A 5 -22.46 -0.34 39.59
C ILE A 5 -21.25 -1.12 40.10
N ILE A 6 -20.27 -1.33 39.22
CA ILE A 6 -18.98 -1.94 39.57
C ILE A 6 -17.87 -0.93 39.36
N GLN A 7 -16.92 -0.89 40.30
CA GLN A 7 -15.70 -0.10 40.17
C GLN A 7 -14.49 -1.02 40.09
N PHE A 8 -13.62 -0.73 39.13
CA PHE A 8 -12.31 -1.35 39.00
C PHE A 8 -11.24 -0.29 39.18
N ASN A 9 -10.23 -0.58 39.99
CA ASN A 9 -8.97 0.16 39.85
C ASN A 9 -8.28 -0.24 38.53
N LEU A 10 -7.35 0.58 38.04
CA LEU A 10 -6.71 0.34 36.76
C LEU A 10 -6.03 -1.04 36.65
N GLU A 11 -5.46 -1.56 37.73
CA GLU A 11 -4.80 -2.86 37.73
C GLU A 11 -5.81 -4.01 37.67
N GLU A 12 -6.91 -3.92 38.42
CA GLU A 12 -8.03 -4.86 38.35
C GLU A 12 -8.64 -4.90 36.95
N ALA A 13 -8.87 -3.73 36.34
CA ALA A 13 -9.37 -3.65 34.98
C ALA A 13 -8.40 -4.27 33.95
N VAL A 14 -7.08 -4.12 34.16
CA VAL A 14 -6.05 -4.74 33.31
C VAL A 14 -5.98 -6.27 33.48
N ASN A 15 -6.22 -6.78 34.68
CA ASN A 15 -6.20 -8.21 34.97
C ASN A 15 -7.53 -8.90 34.67
N SER A 16 -8.61 -8.14 34.46
CA SER A 16 -9.92 -8.66 34.08
C SER A 16 -9.95 -9.27 32.67
N VAL A 17 -11.12 -9.83 32.31
CA VAL A 17 -11.44 -10.34 30.97
C VAL A 17 -11.41 -9.27 29.87
N TYR A 18 -11.49 -7.98 30.24
CA TYR A 18 -11.55 -6.86 29.27
C TYR A 18 -10.18 -6.50 28.65
N SER A 19 -9.11 -7.17 29.06
CA SER A 19 -7.74 -6.88 28.61
C SER A 19 -7.09 -8.07 27.92
N ASN A 20 -6.38 -7.79 26.81
CA ASN A 20 -5.58 -8.79 26.12
C ASN A 20 -4.12 -8.82 26.64
N ASN A 21 -3.34 -9.81 26.20
CA ASN A 21 -1.96 -9.99 26.63
C ASN A 21 -1.06 -8.79 26.30
N ALA A 22 -1.33 -8.07 25.21
CA ALA A 22 -0.56 -6.87 24.84
C ALA A 22 -0.82 -5.69 25.81
N LEU A 23 -2.07 -5.46 26.20
CA LEU A 23 -2.43 -4.46 27.21
C LEU A 23 -1.82 -4.79 28.57
N ARG A 24 -1.90 -6.05 28.99
CA ARG A 24 -1.28 -6.53 30.24
C ARG A 24 0.23 -6.34 30.22
N LYS A 25 0.91 -6.79 29.16
CA LYS A 25 2.35 -6.62 28.99
C LYS A 25 2.75 -5.14 29.09
N HIS A 26 2.08 -4.27 28.35
CA HIS A 26 2.37 -2.84 28.39
C HIS A 26 2.16 -2.21 29.78
N PHE A 27 1.13 -2.63 30.52
CA PHE A 27 0.91 -2.18 31.89
C PHE A 27 2.03 -2.62 32.83
N TYR A 28 2.41 -3.90 32.81
CA TYR A 28 3.46 -4.45 33.66
C TYR A 28 4.86 -3.95 33.30
N ASP A 29 5.16 -3.71 32.02
CA ASP A 29 6.40 -3.07 31.58
C ASP A 29 6.53 -1.65 32.18
N LYS A 30 5.42 -0.91 32.24
CA LYS A 30 5.40 0.42 32.89
C LYS A 30 5.43 0.32 34.41
N LYS A 31 4.81 -0.70 35.01
CA LYS A 31 4.86 -0.96 36.46
C LYS A 31 6.29 -1.26 36.91
N ALA A 32 7.02 -2.11 36.17
CA ALA A 32 8.40 -2.48 36.46
C ALA A 32 9.38 -1.28 36.37
N LYS A 33 9.11 -0.33 35.48
CA LYS A 33 9.92 0.89 35.31
C LYS A 33 9.51 2.03 36.24
N SER A 34 8.49 1.84 37.08
CA SER A 34 7.95 2.87 37.97
C SER A 34 8.66 2.86 39.32
N LYS A 35 9.19 4.02 39.75
CA LYS A 35 9.81 4.17 41.09
C LYS A 35 8.86 3.83 42.24
N LYS A 36 7.55 3.93 42.03
CA LYS A 36 6.50 3.63 43.03
C LYS A 36 5.84 2.27 42.81
N SER A 37 6.38 1.44 41.92
CA SER A 37 5.81 0.13 41.53
C SER A 37 4.34 0.22 41.09
N LYS A 38 3.92 1.36 40.53
CA LYS A 38 2.56 1.57 40.04
C LYS A 38 2.52 1.50 38.52
N GLY A 39 1.65 0.62 37.99
CA GLY A 39 1.45 0.44 36.56
C GLY A 39 0.57 1.53 35.95
N ASN A 40 0.74 1.80 34.66
CA ASN A 40 -0.04 2.82 33.96
C ASN A 40 -0.26 2.44 32.49
N LEU A 41 -1.32 2.95 31.86
CA LEU A 41 -1.60 2.82 30.44
C LEU A 41 -1.48 4.17 29.72
N GLY A 42 -0.98 4.16 28.48
CA GLY A 42 -1.03 5.35 27.62
C GLY A 42 -2.46 5.59 27.09
N THR A 43 -2.69 6.76 26.49
CA THR A 43 -4.02 7.18 26.01
C THR A 43 -4.69 6.14 25.10
N ASN A 44 -3.94 5.57 24.15
CA ASN A 44 -4.45 4.58 23.22
C ASN A 44 -4.82 3.26 23.91
N GLN A 45 -3.97 2.79 24.83
CA GLN A 45 -4.22 1.56 25.58
C GLN A 45 -5.41 1.72 26.53
N THR A 46 -5.56 2.89 27.16
CA THR A 46 -6.71 3.20 28.00
C THR A 46 -8.00 3.23 27.18
N LYS A 47 -7.98 3.90 26.02
CA LYS A 47 -9.14 3.90 25.12
C LYS A 47 -9.53 2.48 24.71
N GLN A 48 -8.55 1.66 24.34
CA GLN A 48 -8.80 0.27 23.97
C GLN A 48 -9.45 -0.55 25.11
N LEU A 49 -8.99 -0.36 26.35
CA LEU A 49 -9.57 -1.01 27.53
C LEU A 49 -11.02 -0.57 27.76
N LEU A 50 -11.30 0.73 27.71
CA LEU A 50 -12.66 1.27 27.89
C LEU A 50 -13.61 0.81 26.77
N ASP A 51 -13.14 0.79 25.51
CA ASP A 51 -13.91 0.27 24.38
C ASP A 51 -14.31 -1.20 24.60
N ASN A 52 -13.39 -2.02 25.15
CA ASN A 52 -13.67 -3.42 25.45
C ASN A 52 -14.69 -3.56 26.59
N MET A 53 -14.65 -2.69 27.60
CA MET A 53 -15.64 -2.69 28.68
C MET A 53 -17.02 -2.21 28.18
N ASN A 54 -17.08 -1.24 27.27
CA ASN A 54 -18.34 -0.76 26.69
C ASN A 54 -19.10 -1.81 25.88
N VAL A 55 -18.48 -2.96 25.55
CA VAL A 55 -19.15 -4.13 24.96
C VAL A 55 -20.20 -4.70 25.92
N ASP A 56 -19.85 -4.80 27.20
CA ASP A 56 -20.65 -5.49 28.23
C ASP A 56 -21.42 -4.52 29.15
N TRP A 57 -21.13 -3.22 29.10
CA TRP A 57 -21.70 -2.20 29.99
C TRP A 57 -22.36 -1.08 29.19
N TYR A 58 -23.49 -0.55 29.69
CA TYR A 58 -24.16 0.59 29.06
C TYR A 58 -23.38 1.89 29.21
N LYS A 59 -22.66 2.05 30.34
CA LYS A 59 -21.87 3.25 30.60
C LYS A 59 -20.58 2.88 31.32
N VAL A 60 -19.45 3.35 30.79
CA VAL A 60 -18.12 3.21 31.41
C VAL A 60 -17.50 4.60 31.55
N GLU A 61 -17.27 5.03 32.78
CA GLU A 61 -16.62 6.30 33.11
C GLU A 61 -15.24 6.05 33.72
N ILE A 62 -14.32 6.99 33.51
CA ILE A 62 -12.99 6.95 34.12
C ILE A 62 -12.76 8.22 34.92
N SER A 63 -12.33 8.06 36.17
CA SER A 63 -11.96 9.15 37.07
C SER A 63 -10.54 8.95 37.61
N GLY A 64 -9.95 10.01 38.16
CA GLY A 64 -8.56 10.01 38.63
C GLY A 64 -7.52 10.11 37.52
N GLY A 65 -6.24 10.15 37.91
CA GLY A 65 -5.11 10.42 37.02
C GLY A 65 -4.00 9.36 37.08
N GLY A 66 -3.35 9.12 35.95
CA GLY A 66 -2.18 8.24 35.86
C GLY A 66 -2.46 6.82 36.35
N ALA A 67 -1.69 6.34 37.33
CA ALA A 67 -1.84 4.99 37.86
C ALA A 67 -3.03 4.82 38.82
N ASN A 68 -3.60 5.92 39.35
CA ASN A 68 -4.70 5.89 40.32
C ASN A 68 -6.07 6.06 39.64
N ARG A 69 -6.20 5.61 38.39
CA ARG A 69 -7.46 5.70 37.66
C ARG A 69 -8.45 4.66 38.18
N ILE A 70 -9.71 5.08 38.33
CA ILE A 70 -10.84 4.24 38.70
C ILE A 70 -11.79 4.21 37.50
N ILE A 71 -12.16 3.01 37.08
CA ILE A 71 -13.11 2.78 35.99
C ILE A 71 -14.42 2.34 36.63
N THR A 72 -15.47 3.13 36.42
CA THR A 72 -16.82 2.86 36.93
C THR A 72 -17.70 2.38 35.79
N CYS A 73 -18.16 1.15 35.90
CA CYS A 73 -19.07 0.52 34.95
C CYS A 73 -20.48 0.51 35.54
N MET A 74 -21.46 0.97 34.77
CA MET A 74 -22.86 1.08 35.20
C MET A 74 -23.77 0.33 34.23
N SER A 75 -24.67 -0.44 34.82
CA SER A 75 -25.71 -1.24 34.15
C SER A 75 -25.12 -2.22 33.14
N ARG A 76 -24.90 -3.45 33.57
CA ARG A 76 -24.43 -4.52 32.69
C ARG A 76 -25.50 -4.85 31.65
N LYS A 77 -25.08 -5.09 30.41
CA LYS A 77 -25.96 -5.48 29.32
C LYS A 77 -26.31 -6.96 29.44
N GLU A 78 -27.57 -7.31 29.15
CA GLU A 78 -28.01 -8.70 29.06
C GLU A 78 -27.37 -9.43 27.87
N VAL A 79 -27.10 -8.69 26.79
CA VAL A 79 -26.42 -9.18 25.59
C VAL A 79 -25.27 -8.24 25.26
N ALA A 80 -24.06 -8.79 25.15
CA ALA A 80 -22.87 -8.06 24.72
C ALA A 80 -23.10 -7.44 23.33
N THR A 81 -22.86 -6.13 23.19
CA THR A 81 -22.97 -5.45 21.89
C THR A 81 -21.69 -5.63 21.08
N GLU A 82 -21.79 -5.90 19.78
CA GLU A 82 -20.61 -5.90 18.91
C GLU A 82 -19.82 -4.60 19.09
N ARG A 83 -18.49 -4.73 19.24
CA ARG A 83 -17.60 -3.59 19.34
C ARG A 83 -17.74 -2.75 18.07
N GLN A 84 -18.20 -1.51 18.21
CA GLN A 84 -18.10 -0.52 17.13
C GLN A 84 -16.62 -0.15 16.92
N ASP A 85 -15.91 -0.97 16.14
CA ASP A 85 -14.55 -0.69 15.75
C ASP A 85 -14.55 0.24 14.53
N ASN A 86 -14.47 1.55 14.77
CA ASN A 86 -14.28 2.55 13.72
C ASN A 86 -12.87 2.50 13.09
N ARG A 87 -12.03 1.54 13.46
CA ARG A 87 -10.82 1.22 12.68
C ARG A 87 -11.30 0.54 11.40
N LYS A 88 -11.15 1.21 10.25
CA LYS A 88 -11.28 0.59 8.93
C LYS A 88 -10.48 -0.72 8.91
N ASN A 89 -11.18 -1.85 9.01
CA ASN A 89 -10.71 -3.24 8.89
C ASN A 89 -9.19 -3.37 8.75
N ASN A 90 -8.45 -3.66 9.83
CA ASN A 90 -7.02 -3.97 9.74
C ASN A 90 -6.80 -5.30 8.99
N GLY A 91 -6.84 -5.24 7.65
CA GLY A 91 -6.41 -6.30 6.73
C GLY A 91 -7.53 -7.08 6.05
N LYS A 92 -8.38 -7.79 6.79
CA LYS A 92 -9.35 -8.75 6.19
C LYS A 92 -10.53 -8.01 5.55
N GLY A 93 -10.83 -8.29 4.28
CA GLY A 93 -11.96 -7.70 3.55
C GLY A 93 -11.73 -6.30 2.96
N GLN A 94 -10.50 -5.75 3.01
CA GLN A 94 -10.20 -4.46 2.37
C GLN A 94 -9.98 -4.57 0.84
N ILE A 95 -9.56 -5.75 0.37
CA ILE A 95 -9.31 -6.01 -1.04
C ILE A 95 -10.46 -6.87 -1.57
N PRO A 96 -11.38 -6.32 -2.39
CA PRO A 96 -12.62 -7.01 -2.77
C PRO A 96 -12.41 -8.33 -3.54
N TYR A 97 -11.29 -8.44 -4.23
CA TYR A 97 -10.91 -9.58 -5.08
C TYR A 97 -9.79 -10.43 -4.45
N GLU A 98 -9.63 -10.38 -3.12
CA GLU A 98 -8.57 -11.11 -2.43
C GLU A 98 -8.59 -12.62 -2.67
N GLU A 99 -9.75 -13.26 -2.51
CA GLU A 99 -9.91 -14.70 -2.71
C GLU A 99 -9.55 -15.09 -4.14
N VAL A 100 -10.05 -14.31 -5.12
CA VAL A 100 -9.76 -14.52 -6.53
C VAL A 100 -8.25 -14.49 -6.81
N VAL A 101 -7.53 -13.48 -6.29
CA VAL A 101 -6.08 -13.38 -6.46
C VAL A 101 -5.31 -14.49 -5.74
N ARG A 102 -5.79 -14.94 -4.56
CA ARG A 102 -5.21 -16.10 -3.87
C ARG A 102 -5.28 -17.35 -4.74
N ASN A 103 -6.45 -17.61 -5.32
CA ASN A 103 -6.67 -18.78 -6.16
C ASN A 103 -5.82 -18.74 -7.43
N LEU A 104 -5.75 -17.58 -8.08
CA LEU A 104 -4.89 -17.38 -9.26
C LEU A 104 -3.42 -17.58 -8.93
N THR A 105 -2.97 -17.12 -7.77
CA THR A 105 -1.59 -17.33 -7.31
C THR A 105 -1.31 -18.81 -7.12
N LEU A 106 -2.22 -19.54 -6.47
CA LEU A 106 -2.06 -20.98 -6.27
C LEU A 106 -2.04 -21.73 -7.60
N LEU A 107 -2.98 -21.44 -8.51
CA LEU A 107 -3.02 -22.02 -9.85
C LEU A 107 -1.70 -21.81 -10.61
N TYR A 108 -1.17 -20.59 -10.57
CA TYR A 108 0.11 -20.27 -11.21
C TYR A 108 1.28 -21.07 -10.63
N LEU A 109 1.36 -21.18 -9.30
CA LEU A 109 2.45 -21.92 -8.64
C LEU A 109 2.27 -23.45 -8.75
N ASN A 110 1.04 -23.92 -8.93
CA ASN A 110 0.71 -25.34 -9.07
C ASN A 110 1.15 -25.93 -10.42
N GLN A 111 1.49 -25.09 -11.39
CA GLN A 111 2.01 -25.52 -12.71
C GLN A 111 3.38 -26.19 -12.61
N ASP A 112 4.20 -25.83 -11.61
CA ASP A 112 5.52 -26.39 -11.35
C ASP A 112 5.75 -26.43 -9.82
N LYS A 113 5.05 -27.34 -9.14
CA LYS A 113 5.03 -27.44 -7.66
C LYS A 113 6.41 -27.61 -7.04
N ASP A 114 7.33 -28.25 -7.77
CA ASP A 114 8.63 -28.65 -7.25
C ASP A 114 9.66 -27.51 -7.29
N LYS A 115 9.33 -26.37 -7.92
CA LYS A 115 10.26 -25.25 -8.07
C LYS A 115 9.65 -23.93 -7.61
N PRO A 116 10.27 -23.25 -6.63
CA PRO A 116 9.83 -21.91 -6.27
C PRO A 116 10.08 -20.94 -7.43
N ALA A 117 9.08 -20.11 -7.72
CA ALA A 117 9.19 -19.05 -8.70
C ALA A 117 9.98 -17.88 -8.13
N THR A 118 10.99 -17.41 -8.86
CA THR A 118 11.66 -16.14 -8.56
C THR A 118 11.16 -15.06 -9.52
N ILE A 119 10.39 -14.09 -9.03
CA ILE A 119 9.65 -13.15 -9.88
C ILE A 119 9.45 -11.79 -9.20
N THR A 120 9.39 -10.72 -9.99
CA THR A 120 8.99 -9.41 -9.46
C THR A 120 7.47 -9.35 -9.29
N VAL A 121 6.97 -8.61 -8.29
CA VAL A 121 5.52 -8.45 -8.06
C VAL A 121 4.81 -7.95 -9.32
N SER A 122 5.45 -7.06 -10.08
CA SER A 122 4.88 -6.54 -11.33
C SER A 122 4.79 -7.59 -12.44
N ALA A 123 5.79 -8.47 -12.56
CA ALA A 123 5.76 -9.57 -13.53
C ALA A 123 4.76 -10.64 -13.11
N LEU A 124 4.66 -10.94 -11.82
CA LEU A 124 3.64 -11.85 -11.30
C LEU A 124 2.23 -11.33 -11.56
N ALA A 125 1.96 -10.04 -11.27
CA ALA A 125 0.66 -9.44 -11.55
C ALA A 125 0.25 -9.55 -13.03
N HIS A 126 1.22 -9.47 -13.95
CA HIS A 126 1.00 -9.68 -15.37
C HIS A 126 0.74 -11.15 -15.72
N LYS A 127 1.57 -12.08 -15.21
CA LYS A 127 1.39 -13.53 -15.43
C LYS A 127 0.06 -14.06 -14.87
N LEU A 128 -0.41 -13.48 -13.77
CA LEU A 128 -1.72 -13.78 -13.16
C LEU A 128 -2.90 -13.13 -13.90
N GLY A 129 -2.66 -12.33 -14.95
CA GLY A 129 -3.70 -11.60 -15.68
C GLY A 129 -4.32 -10.42 -14.92
N LEU A 130 -3.75 -10.02 -13.78
CA LEU A 130 -4.24 -8.87 -12.98
C LEU A 130 -3.94 -7.53 -13.66
N MET A 131 -2.89 -7.51 -14.48
CA MET A 131 -2.54 -6.39 -15.36
C MET A 131 -2.61 -6.87 -16.81
N SER A 132 -3.38 -6.19 -17.64
CA SER A 132 -3.29 -6.35 -19.10
C SER A 132 -1.90 -6.01 -19.62
N ASP A 133 -1.55 -6.48 -20.82
CA ASP A 133 -0.30 -6.12 -21.50
C ASP A 133 -0.12 -4.60 -21.58
N THR A 134 -1.19 -3.89 -21.93
CA THR A 134 -1.20 -2.42 -22.01
C THR A 134 -0.85 -1.80 -20.67
N LEU A 135 -1.51 -2.23 -19.57
CA LEU A 135 -1.23 -1.68 -18.25
C LEU A 135 0.19 -2.05 -17.78
N HIS A 136 0.63 -3.28 -18.03
CA HIS A 136 1.95 -3.76 -17.65
C HIS A 136 3.06 -2.99 -18.37
N ILE A 137 2.98 -2.85 -19.69
CA ILE A 137 3.97 -2.15 -20.51
C ILE A 137 3.98 -0.65 -20.18
N ALA A 138 2.80 -0.03 -20.06
CA ALA A 138 2.69 1.38 -19.70
C ALA A 138 3.28 1.64 -18.31
N SER A 139 3.07 0.75 -17.33
CA SER A 139 3.59 0.94 -15.97
C SER A 139 5.12 1.00 -15.87
N LYS A 140 5.85 0.55 -16.91
CA LYS A 140 7.31 0.61 -17.02
C LYS A 140 7.83 1.91 -17.65
N LYS A 141 6.95 2.78 -18.16
CA LYS A 141 7.34 4.05 -18.80
C LYS A 141 7.41 5.15 -17.75
N ILE A 142 8.63 5.55 -17.40
CA ILE A 142 8.88 6.47 -16.28
C ILE A 142 9.05 7.91 -16.75
N THR A 143 9.73 8.12 -17.88
CA THR A 143 10.02 9.47 -18.38
C THR A 143 8.89 9.99 -19.29
N ALA A 144 8.68 11.31 -19.33
CA ALA A 144 7.69 11.93 -20.21
C ALA A 144 7.91 11.56 -21.69
N LYS A 145 9.17 11.44 -22.13
CA LYS A 145 9.51 11.01 -23.50
C LYS A 145 9.05 9.58 -23.79
N GLN A 146 9.29 8.64 -22.86
CA GLN A 146 8.84 7.25 -22.98
C GLN A 146 7.31 7.16 -22.94
N GLN A 147 6.68 7.97 -22.10
CA GLN A 147 5.23 8.02 -21.96
C GLN A 147 4.56 8.55 -23.23
N MET A 148 5.07 9.65 -23.79
CA MET A 148 4.57 10.21 -25.06
C MET A 148 4.71 9.21 -26.20
N ALA A 149 5.92 8.68 -26.42
CA ALA A 149 6.16 7.73 -27.50
C ALA A 149 5.32 6.45 -27.37
N HIS A 150 5.07 5.97 -26.16
CA HIS A 150 4.18 4.83 -25.95
C HIS A 150 2.72 5.19 -26.20
N TYR A 151 2.27 6.36 -25.73
CA TYR A 151 0.90 6.81 -25.84
C TYR A 151 0.50 7.13 -27.28
N ASP A 152 1.37 7.71 -28.10
CA ASP A 152 1.10 8.03 -29.51
C ASP A 152 0.66 6.79 -30.31
N ASN A 153 1.21 5.62 -29.97
CA ASN A 153 0.86 4.33 -30.56
C ASN A 153 -0.48 3.75 -30.05
N LEU A 154 -1.08 4.37 -29.03
CA LEU A 154 -2.27 3.88 -28.32
C LEU A 154 -3.49 4.80 -28.46
N VAL A 155 -3.31 6.06 -28.85
CA VAL A 155 -4.37 7.08 -28.99
C VAL A 155 -5.52 6.56 -29.85
N SER A 156 -5.20 5.98 -31.00
CA SER A 156 -6.19 5.44 -31.95
C SER A 156 -6.98 4.26 -31.39
N LYS A 157 -6.37 3.47 -30.51
CA LYS A 157 -6.93 2.23 -29.97
C LYS A 157 -7.87 2.45 -28.79
N TYR A 158 -7.48 3.31 -27.84
CA TYR A 158 -8.18 3.40 -26.56
C TYR A 158 -9.04 4.66 -26.41
N LYS A 159 -8.87 5.68 -27.27
CA LYS A 159 -9.59 6.98 -27.19
C LYS A 159 -9.57 7.61 -25.77
N VAL A 160 -8.62 7.21 -24.92
CA VAL A 160 -8.44 7.75 -23.57
C VAL A 160 -7.45 8.90 -23.66
N GLY A 161 -7.82 10.11 -23.27
CA GLY A 161 -6.92 11.27 -23.27
C GLY A 161 -5.64 11.07 -22.42
N TYR A 162 -4.52 11.66 -22.84
CA TYR A 162 -3.17 11.43 -22.30
C TYR A 162 -3.13 11.49 -20.77
N SER A 163 -3.63 12.58 -20.19
CA SER A 163 -3.60 12.81 -18.73
C SER A 163 -4.38 11.74 -17.96
N PHE A 164 -5.53 11.33 -18.49
CA PHE A 164 -6.34 10.29 -17.87
C PHE A 164 -5.71 8.91 -17.99
N PHE A 165 -5.12 8.59 -19.14
CA PHE A 165 -4.44 7.32 -19.36
C PHE A 165 -3.31 7.13 -18.33
N TRP A 166 -2.42 8.11 -18.22
CA TRP A 166 -1.28 8.03 -17.28
C TRP A 166 -1.70 8.10 -15.82
N HIS A 167 -2.77 8.82 -15.51
CA HIS A 167 -3.36 8.82 -14.16
C HIS A 167 -3.89 7.44 -13.76
N ILE A 168 -4.60 6.76 -14.66
CA ILE A 168 -5.09 5.38 -14.43
C ILE A 168 -3.91 4.41 -14.35
N VAL A 169 -2.97 4.46 -15.29
CA VAL A 169 -1.79 3.59 -15.30
C VAL A 169 -1.02 3.71 -13.99
N SER A 170 -0.72 4.95 -13.54
CA SER A 170 0.01 5.18 -12.29
C SER A 170 -0.75 4.67 -11.07
N LYS A 171 -2.05 4.94 -10.98
CA LYS A 171 -2.85 4.56 -9.81
C LYS A 171 -3.13 3.07 -9.74
N GLU A 172 -3.56 2.46 -10.83
CA GLU A 172 -4.01 1.07 -10.84
C GLU A 172 -2.84 0.09 -10.88
N SER A 173 -1.76 0.39 -11.61
CA SER A 173 -0.55 -0.46 -11.55
C SER A 173 0.02 -0.50 -10.13
N LYS A 174 0.06 0.64 -9.43
CA LYS A 174 0.48 0.70 -8.03
C LYS A 174 -0.47 -0.08 -7.12
N ARG A 175 -1.78 0.17 -7.24
CA ARG A 175 -2.79 -0.50 -6.41
C ARG A 175 -2.75 -2.02 -6.56
N ILE A 176 -2.70 -2.53 -7.79
CA ILE A 176 -2.64 -3.96 -8.06
C ILE A 176 -1.38 -4.57 -7.44
N LYS A 177 -0.21 -3.94 -7.58
CA LYS A 177 1.03 -4.40 -6.96
C LYS A 177 0.96 -4.40 -5.43
N ASP A 178 0.46 -3.32 -4.83
CA ASP A 178 0.33 -3.18 -3.38
C ASP A 178 -0.65 -4.22 -2.81
N HIS A 179 -1.77 -4.42 -3.50
CA HIS A 179 -2.78 -5.42 -3.15
C HIS A 179 -2.23 -6.84 -3.28
N LEU A 180 -1.57 -7.17 -4.39
CA LEU A 180 -0.94 -8.48 -4.59
C LEU A 180 0.11 -8.75 -3.51
N ASN A 181 1.00 -7.80 -3.24
CA ASN A 181 2.00 -7.95 -2.18
C ASN A 181 1.36 -8.17 -0.80
N SER A 182 0.28 -7.46 -0.48
CA SER A 182 -0.48 -7.63 0.77
C SER A 182 -1.14 -9.02 0.86
N ILE A 183 -1.69 -9.51 -0.25
CA ILE A 183 -2.30 -10.86 -0.33
C ILE A 183 -1.23 -11.93 -0.15
N LEU A 184 -0.11 -11.86 -0.87
CA LEU A 184 1.00 -12.82 -0.75
C LEU A 184 1.59 -12.84 0.67
N THR A 185 1.78 -11.65 1.28
CA THR A 185 2.24 -11.54 2.67
C THR A 185 1.29 -12.25 3.64
N ARG A 186 -0.03 -12.14 3.41
CA ARG A 186 -1.03 -12.83 4.23
C ARG A 186 -1.05 -14.32 3.96
N MET A 187 -1.03 -14.76 2.70
CA MET A 187 -0.92 -16.18 2.34
C MET A 187 0.32 -16.82 2.98
N SER A 188 1.44 -16.11 3.04
CA SER A 188 2.65 -16.62 3.67
C SER A 188 2.56 -16.70 5.17
N ARG A 189 2.03 -15.66 5.82
CA ARG A 189 1.74 -15.68 7.26
C ARG A 189 0.76 -16.80 7.63
N ASP A 190 -0.20 -17.07 6.77
CA ASP A 190 -1.22 -18.10 6.96
C ASP A 190 -0.69 -19.51 6.59
N GLY A 191 0.60 -19.65 6.25
CA GLY A 191 1.24 -20.95 6.02
C GLY A 191 0.90 -21.60 4.69
N ILE A 192 0.44 -20.83 3.70
CA ILE A 192 0.01 -21.35 2.39
C ILE A 192 1.16 -21.32 1.37
N ILE A 193 1.96 -20.25 1.39
CA ILE A 193 3.10 -20.06 0.50
C ILE A 193 4.36 -19.66 1.27
N TYR A 194 5.51 -20.07 0.76
CA TYR A 194 6.76 -19.39 1.06
C TYR A 194 6.81 -18.08 0.28
N TYR A 195 7.09 -16.95 0.94
CA TYR A 195 7.18 -15.64 0.31
C TYR A 195 8.31 -14.81 0.94
N ARG A 196 9.35 -14.50 0.16
CA ARG A 196 10.51 -13.78 0.69
C ARG A 196 11.12 -12.83 -0.34
N ASP A 197 11.60 -11.68 0.14
CA ASP A 197 12.45 -10.75 -0.61
C ASP A 197 13.82 -11.35 -0.93
N VAL A 198 14.24 -11.24 -2.19
CA VAL A 198 15.58 -11.58 -2.67
C VAL A 198 16.10 -10.54 -3.64
N THR A 199 17.41 -10.50 -3.83
CA THR A 199 18.04 -9.79 -4.94
C THR A 199 18.47 -10.81 -5.97
N ASN A 200 18.09 -10.59 -7.23
CA ASN A 200 18.54 -11.39 -8.36
C ASN A 200 19.70 -10.69 -9.06
N ALA A 201 20.67 -11.47 -9.50
CA ALA A 201 21.68 -11.06 -10.46
C ALA A 201 21.40 -11.73 -11.80
N VAL A 202 21.51 -10.97 -12.88
CA VAL A 202 21.48 -11.51 -14.24
C VAL A 202 22.91 -11.81 -14.66
N VAL A 203 23.19 -13.08 -14.84
CA VAL A 203 24.50 -13.58 -15.30
C VAL A 203 24.40 -13.88 -16.79
N ILE A 204 25.45 -13.58 -17.53
CA ILE A 204 25.56 -13.93 -18.95
C ILE A 204 26.36 -15.24 -19.03
N GLU A 205 25.66 -16.37 -19.13
CA GLU A 205 26.25 -17.69 -19.37
C GLU A 205 25.82 -18.17 -20.76
N ASP A 206 26.78 -18.56 -21.61
CA ASP A 206 26.53 -19.10 -22.96
C ASP A 206 25.58 -18.26 -23.83
N LYS A 207 25.71 -16.92 -23.77
CA LYS A 207 24.85 -15.93 -24.45
C LYS A 207 23.38 -15.95 -24.00
N LYS A 208 23.04 -16.68 -22.94
CA LYS A 208 21.74 -16.62 -22.27
C LYS A 208 21.84 -15.78 -21.00
N LYS A 209 20.78 -15.02 -20.73
CA LYS A 209 20.65 -14.20 -19.53
C LYS A 209 19.87 -15.00 -18.52
N GLU A 210 20.54 -15.47 -17.48
CA GLU A 210 19.91 -16.27 -16.43
C GLU A 210 19.78 -15.46 -15.15
N PRO A 211 18.54 -15.16 -14.70
CA PRO A 211 18.33 -14.46 -13.45
C PRO A 211 18.42 -15.43 -12.27
N ASN A 212 19.46 -15.29 -11.44
CA ASN A 212 19.68 -16.13 -10.28
C ASN A 212 19.63 -15.31 -8.98
N PRO A 213 18.92 -15.79 -7.94
CA PRO A 213 19.01 -15.18 -6.61
C PRO A 213 20.45 -15.19 -6.11
N ILE A 214 20.91 -14.07 -5.58
CA ILE A 214 22.20 -13.98 -4.88
C ILE A 214 21.98 -13.95 -3.36
N ASP A 215 22.98 -14.41 -2.61
CA ASP A 215 22.93 -14.39 -1.16
C ASP A 215 22.90 -12.95 -0.60
N ASN A 216 22.40 -12.82 0.63
CA ASN A 216 22.22 -11.52 1.28
C ASN A 216 23.55 -10.75 1.47
N VAL A 217 24.68 -11.44 1.62
CA VAL A 217 25.99 -10.80 1.84
C VAL A 217 26.46 -10.16 0.54
N LYS A 218 26.40 -10.88 -0.58
CA LYS A 218 26.68 -10.33 -1.91
C LYS A 218 25.73 -9.18 -2.26
N ALA A 219 24.42 -9.35 -2.01
CA ALA A 219 23.45 -8.29 -2.24
C ALA A 219 23.78 -7.02 -1.45
N PHE A 220 24.18 -7.15 -0.19
CA PHE A 220 24.61 -6.02 0.64
C PHE A 220 25.87 -5.34 0.09
N GLN A 221 26.88 -6.12 -0.31
CA GLN A 221 28.11 -5.59 -0.90
C GLN A 221 27.83 -4.78 -2.17
N ILE A 222 26.99 -5.30 -3.06
CA ILE A 222 26.57 -4.59 -4.28
C ILE A 222 25.85 -3.29 -3.93
N LYS A 223 24.86 -3.32 -3.03
CA LYS A 223 24.12 -2.10 -2.63
C LYS A 223 25.03 -1.04 -1.99
N LYS A 224 26.03 -1.47 -1.20
CA LYS A 224 27.05 -0.59 -0.62
C LYS A 224 27.95 0.02 -1.70
N MET A 225 28.38 -0.77 -2.67
CA MET A 225 29.16 -0.29 -3.81
C MET A 225 28.38 0.77 -4.59
N GLN A 226 27.12 0.49 -4.95
CA GLN A 226 26.27 1.44 -5.65
C GLN A 226 26.08 2.75 -4.86
N ALA A 227 26.01 2.69 -3.53
CA ALA A 227 25.97 3.89 -2.68
C ALA A 227 27.27 4.70 -2.80
N ASN A 228 28.43 4.06 -2.70
CA ASN A 228 29.72 4.72 -2.84
C ASN A 228 29.89 5.36 -4.23
N LEU A 229 29.43 4.72 -5.31
CA LEU A 229 29.45 5.32 -6.64
C LEU A 229 28.52 6.52 -6.76
N ARG A 230 27.33 6.47 -6.16
CA ARG A 230 26.43 7.63 -6.12
C ARG A 230 27.08 8.82 -5.40
N GLU A 231 27.76 8.58 -4.28
CA GLU A 231 28.53 9.61 -3.57
C GLU A 231 29.69 10.13 -4.41
N LYS A 232 30.48 9.25 -5.04
CA LYS A 232 31.60 9.62 -5.93
C LYS A 232 31.18 10.56 -7.06
N HIS A 233 30.00 10.32 -7.64
CA HIS A 233 29.48 11.07 -8.79
C HIS A 233 28.53 12.21 -8.40
N ASP A 234 28.29 12.43 -7.11
CA ASP A 234 27.36 13.43 -6.58
C ASP A 234 25.97 13.34 -7.24
N ILE A 235 25.37 12.16 -7.19
CA ILE A 235 24.03 11.91 -7.74
C ILE A 235 23.14 11.15 -6.75
N THR A 236 21.84 11.38 -6.88
CA THR A 236 20.82 10.64 -6.14
C THR A 236 20.17 9.56 -7.00
N ILE A 237 19.38 8.68 -6.37
CA ILE A 237 18.53 7.71 -7.09
C ILE A 237 17.56 8.44 -8.05
N VAL A 238 17.08 9.63 -7.67
CA VAL A 238 16.16 10.44 -8.48
C VAL A 238 16.86 10.91 -9.76
N ASP A 239 18.13 11.31 -9.68
CA ASP A 239 18.91 11.73 -10.85
C ASP A 239 19.10 10.58 -11.84
N ILE A 240 19.38 9.37 -11.35
CA ILE A 240 19.53 8.17 -12.19
C ILE A 240 18.26 7.92 -13.02
N ILE A 241 17.09 8.13 -12.43
CA ILE A 241 15.79 7.88 -13.04
C ILE A 241 15.41 8.98 -14.04
N TYR A 242 15.52 10.25 -13.65
CA TYR A 242 14.95 11.38 -14.40
C TYR A 242 15.97 12.17 -15.22
N ARG A 243 17.25 12.06 -14.91
CA ARG A 243 18.35 12.79 -15.56
C ARG A 243 19.33 11.82 -16.21
N SER A 244 18.80 10.82 -16.93
CA SER A 244 19.56 9.71 -17.51
C SER A 244 20.72 10.13 -18.43
N ASN A 245 20.65 11.34 -19.00
CA ASN A 245 21.63 11.89 -19.94
C ASN A 245 22.59 12.90 -19.28
N HIS A 246 22.48 13.12 -17.96
CA HIS A 246 23.38 14.00 -17.24
C HIS A 246 24.77 13.36 -17.15
N ARG A 247 25.82 14.16 -17.33
CA ARG A 247 27.22 13.68 -17.38
C ARG A 247 27.58 12.78 -16.19
N ASN A 248 27.23 13.19 -14.98
CA ASN A 248 27.51 12.41 -13.77
C ASN A 248 26.72 11.09 -13.71
N VAL A 249 25.50 11.05 -14.25
CA VAL A 249 24.69 9.82 -14.31
C VAL A 249 25.28 8.84 -15.33
N LEU A 250 25.78 9.34 -16.46
CA LEU A 250 26.49 8.52 -17.45
C LEU A 250 27.78 7.94 -16.84
N ALA A 251 28.60 8.76 -16.19
CA ALA A 251 29.82 8.32 -15.52
C ALA A 251 29.54 7.31 -14.39
N TYR A 252 28.47 7.51 -13.61
CA TYR A 252 28.00 6.52 -12.63
C TYR A 252 27.67 5.17 -13.28
N LYS A 253 26.90 5.19 -14.38
CA LYS A 253 26.49 3.96 -15.07
C LYS A 253 27.67 3.21 -15.65
N GLU A 254 28.65 3.93 -16.20
CA GLU A 254 29.90 3.32 -16.70
C GLU A 254 30.70 2.64 -15.58
N ASP A 255 30.86 3.30 -14.44
CA ASP A 255 31.56 2.71 -13.28
C ASP A 255 30.78 1.52 -12.68
N GLU A 256 29.45 1.61 -12.61
CA GLU A 256 28.57 0.54 -12.15
C GLU A 256 28.66 -0.68 -13.08
N GLU A 257 28.62 -0.45 -14.39
CA GLU A 257 28.77 -1.49 -15.41
C GLU A 257 30.14 -2.17 -15.32
N ARG A 258 31.24 -1.41 -15.14
CA ARG A 258 32.58 -1.99 -14.93
C ARG A 258 32.62 -2.88 -13.69
N TYR A 259 31.99 -2.45 -12.61
CA TYR A 259 31.91 -3.25 -11.39
C TYR A 259 31.08 -4.52 -11.61
N PHE A 260 29.92 -4.43 -12.24
CA PHE A 260 29.10 -5.61 -12.54
C PHE A 260 29.82 -6.59 -13.46
N ASN A 261 30.49 -6.09 -14.51
CA ASN A 261 31.33 -6.90 -15.38
C ASN A 261 32.45 -7.63 -14.62
N SER A 262 33.05 -6.99 -13.60
CA SER A 262 34.07 -7.63 -12.75
C SER A 262 33.52 -8.80 -11.91
N LEU A 263 32.21 -8.85 -11.70
CA LEU A 263 31.50 -9.92 -11.01
C LEU A 263 30.85 -10.94 -11.95
N GLY A 264 30.97 -10.76 -13.28
CA GLY A 264 30.27 -11.56 -14.28
C GLY A 264 28.76 -11.32 -14.31
N ILE A 265 28.29 -10.17 -13.80
CA ILE A 265 26.88 -9.81 -13.72
C ILE A 265 26.59 -8.71 -14.73
N GLU A 266 25.41 -8.70 -15.33
CA GLU A 266 24.96 -7.60 -16.20
C GLU A 266 24.23 -6.54 -15.39
N TYR A 267 23.27 -6.96 -14.56
CA TYR A 267 22.56 -6.09 -13.64
C TYR A 267 21.94 -6.89 -12.49
N VAL A 268 21.53 -6.17 -11.45
CA VAL A 268 20.78 -6.74 -10.31
C VAL A 268 19.41 -6.09 -10.17
N TYR A 269 18.45 -6.83 -9.61
CA TYR A 269 17.12 -6.31 -9.31
C TYR A 269 16.47 -7.02 -8.11
N ASP A 270 15.60 -6.31 -7.40
CA ASP A 270 14.85 -6.91 -6.30
C ASP A 270 13.68 -7.75 -6.83
N ALA A 271 13.51 -8.94 -6.27
CA ALA A 271 12.49 -9.92 -6.65
C ALA A 271 11.91 -10.63 -5.42
N LYS A 272 10.98 -11.54 -5.66
CA LYS A 272 10.37 -12.40 -4.65
C LYS A 272 10.62 -13.86 -5.02
N ILE A 273 11.00 -14.66 -4.04
CA ILE A 273 10.89 -16.12 -4.13
C ILE A 273 9.53 -16.52 -3.59
N ILE A 274 8.79 -17.29 -4.37
CA ILE A 274 7.42 -17.73 -4.07
C ILE A 274 7.31 -19.22 -4.34
N GLY A 275 6.87 -19.99 -3.36
CA GLY A 275 6.64 -21.43 -3.51
C GLY A 275 5.43 -21.89 -2.70
N VAL A 276 4.75 -22.93 -3.14
CA VAL A 276 3.62 -23.50 -2.38
C VAL A 276 4.18 -24.33 -1.24
N ILE A 277 3.61 -24.16 -0.05
CA ILE A 277 3.89 -25.01 1.13
C ILE A 277 2.62 -25.73 1.63
N ALA A 278 1.44 -25.26 1.21
CA ALA A 278 0.17 -25.93 1.45
C ALA A 278 0.13 -27.30 0.77
N THR A 279 -0.57 -28.23 1.41
CA THR A 279 -0.86 -29.57 0.89
C THR A 279 -1.86 -29.52 -0.27
N ASP A 280 -1.87 -30.55 -1.11
CA ASP A 280 -2.81 -30.65 -2.24
C ASP A 280 -4.28 -30.54 -1.80
N LYS A 281 -4.62 -31.15 -0.67
CA LYS A 281 -5.96 -31.06 -0.06
C LYS A 281 -6.33 -29.64 0.37
N GLU A 282 -5.35 -28.84 0.79
CA GLU A 282 -5.58 -27.42 1.10
C GLU A 282 -5.78 -26.61 -0.18
N ILE A 283 -5.10 -26.97 -1.28
CA ILE A 283 -5.17 -26.30 -2.59
C ILE A 283 -6.49 -26.60 -3.31
N GLU A 284 -7.04 -27.82 -3.21
CA GLU A 284 -8.29 -28.23 -3.86
C GLU A 284 -9.48 -27.31 -3.55
N ASN A 285 -9.51 -26.70 -2.37
CA ASN A 285 -10.56 -25.72 -1.98
C ASN A 285 -10.54 -24.42 -2.79
N TYR A 286 -9.47 -24.16 -3.56
CA TYR A 286 -9.23 -22.89 -4.26
C TYR A 286 -9.32 -23.01 -5.80
N MET A 287 -9.55 -24.21 -6.33
CA MET A 287 -9.62 -24.45 -7.78
C MET A 287 -11.03 -24.12 -8.31
N LYS A 288 -11.26 -22.87 -8.73
CA LYS A 288 -12.50 -22.40 -9.37
C LYS A 288 -12.22 -21.96 -10.81
N ASP A 289 -13.19 -22.16 -11.70
CA ASP A 289 -13.14 -21.68 -13.09
C ASP A 289 -13.44 -20.15 -13.16
N ASN A 290 -13.00 -19.49 -14.24
CA ASN A 290 -13.29 -18.08 -14.60
C ASN A 290 -12.83 -16.96 -13.65
N LEU A 291 -11.84 -17.23 -12.80
CA LEU A 291 -11.29 -16.26 -11.82
C LEU A 291 -10.77 -14.93 -12.40
N ILE A 292 -10.25 -14.88 -13.64
CA ILE A 292 -9.74 -13.61 -14.22
C ILE A 292 -10.86 -12.60 -14.47
N ILE A 293 -12.03 -13.06 -14.93
CA ILE A 293 -13.16 -12.19 -15.24
C ILE A 293 -13.70 -11.59 -13.93
N ASP A 294 -13.87 -12.44 -12.91
CA ASP A 294 -14.27 -12.02 -11.56
C ASP A 294 -13.33 -10.97 -10.98
N PHE A 295 -12.01 -11.18 -11.14
CA PHE A 295 -11.01 -10.19 -10.74
C PHE A 295 -11.23 -8.87 -11.48
N LYS A 296 -11.33 -8.90 -12.81
CA LYS A 296 -11.44 -7.68 -13.63
C LYS A 296 -12.67 -6.86 -13.28
N LEU A 297 -13.83 -7.51 -13.12
CA LEU A 297 -15.08 -6.85 -12.73
C LEU A 297 -14.96 -6.24 -11.32
N SER A 298 -14.54 -7.04 -10.33
CA SER A 298 -14.37 -6.57 -8.95
C SER A 298 -13.33 -5.45 -8.83
N HIS A 299 -12.27 -5.51 -9.63
CA HIS A 299 -11.23 -4.48 -9.70
C HIS A 299 -11.78 -3.16 -10.24
N VAL A 300 -12.53 -3.18 -11.34
CA VAL A 300 -13.16 -1.99 -11.93
C VAL A 300 -14.20 -1.39 -10.97
N GLU A 301 -15.03 -2.22 -10.34
CA GLU A 301 -16.02 -1.76 -9.37
C GLU A 301 -15.36 -1.09 -8.16
N ASN A 302 -14.32 -1.71 -7.60
CA ASN A 302 -13.55 -1.14 -6.52
C ASN A 302 -12.90 0.19 -6.92
N ALA A 303 -12.37 0.28 -8.15
CA ALA A 303 -11.79 1.50 -8.68
C ALA A 303 -12.84 2.62 -8.84
N LYS A 304 -14.04 2.31 -9.33
CA LYS A 304 -15.17 3.24 -9.41
C LYS A 304 -15.58 3.74 -8.01
N ARG A 305 -15.71 2.84 -7.03
CA ARG A 305 -16.00 3.19 -5.63
C ARG A 305 -14.95 4.12 -5.04
N LEU A 306 -13.67 3.86 -5.30
CA LEU A 306 -12.58 4.74 -4.85
C LEU A 306 -12.59 6.08 -5.60
N ALA A 307 -12.94 6.10 -6.88
CA ALA A 307 -13.10 7.31 -7.66
C ALA A 307 -14.26 8.18 -7.17
N ASN A 308 -15.38 7.58 -6.75
CA ASN A 308 -16.48 8.28 -6.07
C ASN A 308 -15.99 8.96 -4.79
N ASN A 309 -15.25 8.24 -3.94
CA ASN A 309 -14.67 8.86 -2.73
C ASN A 309 -13.72 10.03 -3.05
N ILE A 310 -12.98 9.97 -4.15
CA ILE A 310 -12.12 11.08 -4.60
C ILE A 310 -12.97 12.26 -5.09
N GLN A 311 -14.04 11.99 -5.83
CA GLN A 311 -15.00 12.98 -6.30
C GLN A 311 -15.69 13.69 -5.13
N ASP A 312 -16.07 12.96 -4.09
CA ASP A 312 -16.67 13.54 -2.88
C ASP A 312 -15.65 14.36 -2.10
N GLN A 313 -14.41 13.87 -1.98
CA GLN A 313 -13.34 14.62 -1.32
C GLN A 313 -12.99 15.92 -2.06
N PHE A 314 -13.08 15.94 -3.39
CA PHE A 314 -12.82 17.14 -4.18
C PHE A 314 -13.70 18.33 -3.74
N TYR A 315 -14.97 18.08 -3.42
CA TYR A 315 -15.90 19.11 -2.97
C TYR A 315 -15.92 19.31 -1.45
N ASN A 316 -15.71 18.24 -0.67
CA ASN A 316 -16.03 18.27 0.76
C ASN A 316 -14.80 18.24 1.68
N LYS A 317 -13.65 17.80 1.19
CA LYS A 317 -12.45 17.67 2.02
C LYS A 317 -11.68 18.99 2.02
N LEU A 318 -11.66 19.63 3.19
CA LEU A 318 -10.78 20.77 3.43
C LEU A 318 -9.32 20.36 3.19
N LEU A 319 -8.66 21.07 2.29
CA LEU A 319 -7.22 20.95 2.13
C LEU A 319 -6.58 21.37 3.45
N LYS A 320 -5.85 20.44 4.08
CA LYS A 320 -5.00 20.82 5.20
C LYS A 320 -3.98 21.80 4.64
N ALA A 321 -3.88 22.97 5.27
CA ALA A 321 -2.73 23.84 5.12
C ALA A 321 -1.48 22.97 5.07
N GLN A 322 -0.72 23.01 3.97
CA GLN A 322 0.59 22.37 3.94
C GLN A 322 1.44 23.10 4.98
N ASP A 323 1.45 22.55 6.19
CA ASP A 323 2.33 23.02 7.25
C ASP A 323 3.75 22.74 6.77
N ASN A 324 4.44 23.80 6.34
CA ASN A 324 5.81 23.71 5.91
C ASN A 324 6.79 23.73 7.10
N SER A 325 6.30 23.64 8.34
CA SER A 325 7.12 23.54 9.56
C SER A 325 8.20 22.48 9.44
N LYS A 326 7.86 21.25 9.02
CA LYS A 326 8.84 20.17 8.79
C LYS A 326 9.83 20.48 7.68
N LEU A 327 9.36 21.05 6.57
CA LEU A 327 10.24 21.45 5.46
C LEU A 327 11.19 22.59 5.85
N ILE A 328 10.76 23.49 6.72
CA ILE A 328 11.59 24.56 7.30
C ILE A 328 12.60 23.98 8.29
N GLU A 329 12.19 23.01 9.10
CA GLU A 329 13.07 22.27 10.02
C GLU A 329 14.16 21.50 9.25
N GLU A 330 13.80 20.92 8.10
CA GLU A 330 14.70 20.12 7.27
C GLU A 330 15.58 20.94 6.31
N LEU A 331 15.07 22.03 5.73
CA LEU A 331 15.73 22.77 4.63
C LEU A 331 16.00 24.26 4.92
N GLY A 332 15.57 24.78 6.08
CA GLY A 332 15.61 26.20 6.40
C GLY A 332 14.57 27.03 5.62
N GLY A 333 14.28 28.26 6.10
CA GLY A 333 13.39 29.20 5.42
C GLY A 333 12.44 29.97 6.34
N ARG A 334 11.53 30.76 5.75
CA ARG A 334 10.49 31.51 6.47
C ARG A 334 9.15 30.76 6.44
N LYS A 335 8.44 30.74 7.57
CA LYS A 335 7.07 30.23 7.65
C LYS A 335 6.18 30.98 6.68
N LYS A 336 5.35 30.24 5.92
CA LYS A 336 4.36 30.89 5.06
C LYS A 336 3.44 31.75 5.93
N PRO A 337 3.22 33.03 5.58
CA PRO A 337 2.30 33.88 6.32
C PRO A 337 0.91 33.23 6.38
N GLU A 338 0.22 33.29 7.51
CA GLU A 338 -1.09 32.62 7.67
C GLU A 338 -2.12 33.05 6.62
N HIS A 339 -2.06 34.30 6.15
CA HIS A 339 -2.92 34.81 5.08
C HIS A 339 -2.59 34.24 3.69
N SER A 340 -1.39 33.67 3.49
CA SER A 340 -0.98 33.02 2.24
C SER A 340 -1.37 31.54 2.17
N ILE A 341 -1.92 31.00 3.28
CA ILE A 341 -2.35 29.61 3.37
C ILE A 341 -3.79 29.53 2.88
N PHE A 342 -3.98 28.94 1.71
CA PHE A 342 -5.32 28.62 1.21
C PHE A 342 -6.03 27.68 2.20
N LYS A 343 -7.20 28.13 2.68
CA LYS A 343 -8.14 27.33 3.47
C LYS A 343 -9.39 27.14 2.65
N GLY A 344 -9.62 25.92 2.19
CA GLY A 344 -10.75 25.60 1.32
C GLY A 344 -10.65 24.19 0.77
N THR A 345 -11.55 23.85 -0.13
CA THR A 345 -11.61 22.53 -0.80
C THR A 345 -10.76 22.53 -2.06
N GLU A 346 -10.48 21.33 -2.62
CA GLU A 346 -9.78 21.24 -3.92
C GLU A 346 -10.62 21.92 -5.02
N TYR A 347 -11.96 21.81 -4.94
CA TYR A 347 -12.88 22.51 -5.83
C TYR A 347 -12.70 24.04 -5.79
N GLU A 348 -12.74 24.64 -4.61
CA GLU A 348 -12.57 26.10 -4.45
C GLU A 348 -11.19 26.57 -4.95
N LEU A 349 -10.15 25.75 -4.78
CA LEU A 349 -8.82 26.04 -5.30
C LEU A 349 -8.81 26.05 -6.83
N VAL A 350 -9.42 25.04 -7.47
CA VAL A 350 -9.51 24.95 -8.93
C VAL A 350 -10.35 26.09 -9.50
N MET A 351 -11.44 26.49 -8.84
CA MET A 351 -12.28 27.60 -9.32
C MET A 351 -11.60 28.97 -9.21
N LYS A 352 -10.65 29.15 -8.29
CA LYS A 352 -9.81 30.36 -8.21
C LYS A 352 -8.76 30.44 -9.32
N ASP A 353 -8.35 29.30 -9.87
CA ASP A 353 -7.39 29.17 -10.95
C ASP A 353 -8.10 28.67 -12.21
N SER A 354 -8.88 29.55 -12.85
CA SER A 354 -9.67 29.23 -14.04
C SER A 354 -8.82 28.75 -15.21
N GLN A 355 -7.52 29.10 -15.25
CA GLN A 355 -6.61 28.61 -16.27
C GLN A 355 -6.36 27.12 -16.15
N ARG A 356 -6.32 26.56 -14.92
CA ARG A 356 -6.15 25.13 -14.70
C ARG A 356 -7.22 24.29 -15.38
N LEU A 357 -8.45 24.78 -15.45
CA LEU A 357 -9.54 24.10 -16.13
C LEU A 357 -9.36 24.03 -17.64
N SER A 358 -8.48 24.83 -18.25
CA SER A 358 -8.25 24.77 -19.71
C SER A 358 -7.36 23.60 -20.14
N TYR A 359 -6.52 23.06 -19.25
CA TYR A 359 -5.53 22.03 -19.59
C TYR A 359 -5.54 20.78 -18.68
N ASP A 360 -6.19 20.82 -17.51
CA ASP A 360 -6.29 19.68 -16.58
C ASP A 360 -7.60 18.91 -16.79
N ALA A 361 -7.58 17.93 -17.70
CA ALA A 361 -8.74 17.07 -18.00
C ALA A 361 -9.30 16.34 -16.76
N ILE A 362 -8.46 16.04 -15.77
CA ILE A 362 -8.92 15.39 -14.53
C ILE A 362 -9.69 16.39 -13.67
N ALA A 363 -9.20 17.63 -13.55
CA ALA A 363 -9.93 18.69 -12.88
C ALA A 363 -11.26 19.00 -13.58
N GLN A 364 -11.28 19.05 -14.92
CA GLN A 364 -12.52 19.20 -15.69
C GLN A 364 -13.53 18.10 -15.35
N ALA A 365 -13.13 16.83 -15.41
CA ALA A 365 -14.02 15.72 -15.08
C ALA A 365 -14.51 15.74 -13.62
N LYS A 366 -13.66 16.17 -12.68
CA LYS A 366 -14.06 16.36 -11.28
C LYS A 366 -15.07 17.49 -11.12
N VAL A 367 -14.88 18.63 -11.81
CA VAL A 367 -15.84 19.76 -11.78
C VAL A 367 -17.17 19.36 -12.40
N SER A 368 -17.15 18.61 -13.50
CA SER A 368 -18.34 18.09 -14.19
C SER A 368 -19.01 16.91 -13.49
N ARG A 369 -18.45 16.42 -12.36
CA ARG A 369 -18.92 15.23 -11.63
C ARG A 369 -18.91 13.93 -12.45
N THR A 370 -18.14 13.88 -13.53
CA THR A 370 -18.01 12.72 -14.41
C THR A 370 -16.79 11.86 -14.08
N TYR A 371 -15.88 12.33 -13.21
CA TYR A 371 -14.62 11.65 -12.91
C TYR A 371 -14.77 10.15 -12.58
N PRO A 372 -15.71 9.69 -11.71
CA PRO A 372 -15.84 8.27 -11.41
C PRO A 372 -16.26 7.42 -12.62
N ILE A 373 -17.15 7.96 -13.45
CA ILE A 373 -17.66 7.28 -14.65
C ILE A 373 -16.52 7.16 -15.66
N GLU A 374 -15.92 8.29 -16.03
CA GLU A 374 -14.81 8.32 -16.97
C GLU A 374 -13.64 7.45 -16.51
N TYR A 375 -13.29 7.50 -15.22
CA TYR A 375 -12.22 6.68 -14.67
C TYR A 375 -12.50 5.19 -14.85
N SER A 376 -13.74 4.76 -14.60
CA SER A 376 -14.13 3.35 -14.70
C SER A 376 -14.18 2.85 -16.14
N GLU A 377 -14.73 3.63 -17.08
CA GLU A 377 -14.81 3.28 -18.51
C GLU A 377 -13.42 3.19 -19.14
N LYS A 378 -12.58 4.20 -18.87
CA LYS A 378 -11.19 4.23 -19.35
C LYS A 378 -10.37 3.07 -18.77
N LEU A 379 -10.62 2.70 -17.51
CA LEU A 379 -9.98 1.52 -16.90
C LEU A 379 -10.45 0.21 -17.55
N LYS A 380 -11.75 0.04 -17.82
CA LYS A 380 -12.28 -1.13 -18.55
C LYS A 380 -11.57 -1.29 -19.89
N ALA A 381 -11.45 -0.20 -20.65
CA ALA A 381 -10.75 -0.19 -21.94
C ALA A 381 -9.28 -0.62 -21.80
N ILE A 382 -8.54 -0.05 -20.83
CA ILE A 382 -7.12 -0.38 -20.59
C ILE A 382 -6.94 -1.84 -20.16
N GLN A 383 -7.83 -2.37 -19.32
CA GLN A 383 -7.76 -3.74 -18.81
C GLN A 383 -8.38 -4.79 -19.75
N GLY A 384 -8.97 -4.35 -20.87
CA GLY A 384 -9.68 -5.24 -21.80
C GLY A 384 -10.77 -6.02 -21.09
N VAL A 385 -11.62 -5.32 -20.34
CA VAL A 385 -12.86 -5.88 -19.80
C VAL A 385 -13.88 -5.83 -20.93
N LEU A 386 -14.25 -6.99 -21.48
CA LEU A 386 -15.31 -7.08 -22.49
C LEU A 386 -16.62 -6.64 -21.82
N GLU A 387 -17.38 -5.79 -22.49
CA GLU A 387 -18.79 -5.63 -22.16
C GLU A 387 -19.46 -6.92 -22.65
N GLU A 388 -20.06 -7.69 -21.73
CA GLU A 388 -21.05 -8.68 -22.15
C GLU A 388 -22.17 -7.88 -22.81
N GLU A 389 -22.34 -8.07 -24.13
CA GLU A 389 -23.52 -7.61 -24.87
C GLU A 389 -24.78 -8.32 -24.40
#